data_AF-A0A1A7WAL4-F1
#
_entry.id   AF-A0A1A7WAL4-F1
#
_cell.length_a   1.000
_cell.length_b   1.000
_cell.length_c   1.000
_cell.angle_alpha   90.00
_cell.angle_beta   90.00
_cell.angle_gamma   90.00
#
_symmetry.space_group_name_H-M   'P 1'
#
loop_
_entity.id
_entity.type
_entity.pdbx_description
1 polymer ?
#
loop_
_entity_poly.entity_id
_entity_poly.type
_entity_poly.pdbx_seq_one_letter_code
_entity_poly.pdbx_strand_id
1 'polypeptide(L)'
;LVRRFSLLKDTNVKKIRSPRGPVILRLGKTAFLRPSDQVFPHGLPDEFTLIFTLALKKAALRDTIYLFQISDQQGYPQLSVDFSGPDGTLSLRASGVDPAADPVSCVFTGEGVEALMDLRWHKLALS
;
A
#
# COMPACT_ATOMS: atom_id res chain seq x y z
N LEU A 1 -0.33 -10.03 2.41
CA LEU A 1 0.75 -9.17 2.97
C LEU A 1 0.90 -9.27 4.50
N VAL A 2 -0.14 -9.01 5.31
CA VAL A 2 -0.07 -9.01 6.80
C VAL A 2 0.72 -10.19 7.41
N ARG A 3 0.44 -11.42 6.95
CA ARG A 3 1.16 -12.64 7.39
C ARG A 3 2.61 -12.68 6.92
N ARG A 4 2.87 -12.38 5.64
CA ARG A 4 4.22 -12.40 5.03
C ARG A 4 5.16 -11.39 5.71
N PHE A 5 4.64 -10.23 6.10
CA PHE A 5 5.40 -9.24 6.87
C PHE A 5 5.49 -9.54 8.37
N SER A 6 4.82 -10.59 8.85
CA SER A 6 4.72 -10.94 10.27
C SER A 6 4.20 -9.80 11.15
N LEU A 7 3.31 -8.94 10.63
CA LEU A 7 2.82 -7.73 11.32
C LEU A 7 2.10 -8.04 12.64
N LEU A 8 1.55 -9.25 12.79
CA LEU A 8 0.93 -9.70 14.05
C LEU A 8 1.95 -10.04 15.14
N LYS A 9 3.24 -10.14 14.82
CA LYS A 9 4.33 -10.41 15.79
C LYS A 9 5.24 -9.20 15.99
N ASP A 10 5.16 -8.21 15.10
CA ASP A 10 5.97 -6.99 15.15
C ASP A 10 5.61 -6.12 16.37
N THR A 11 6.63 -5.65 17.10
CA THR A 11 6.49 -4.81 18.29
C THR A 11 6.16 -3.36 17.97
N ASN A 12 6.45 -2.90 16.75
CA ASN A 12 6.11 -1.56 16.27
C ASN A 12 4.65 -1.45 15.83
N VAL A 13 3.96 -2.58 15.65
CA VAL A 13 2.54 -2.63 15.25
C VAL A 13 1.65 -2.68 16.49
N LYS A 14 0.89 -1.61 16.72
CA LYS A 14 -0.12 -1.60 17.78
C LYS A 14 -1.36 -2.39 17.32
N LYS A 15 -1.69 -3.43 18.09
CA LYS A 15 -2.87 -4.27 17.86
C LYS A 15 -4.04 -3.74 18.68
N ILE A 16 -5.17 -3.50 18.02
CA ILE A 16 -6.40 -3.04 18.64
C ILE A 16 -7.43 -4.15 18.46
N ARG A 17 -7.87 -4.77 19.56
CA ARG A 17 -8.88 -5.82 19.52
C ARG A 17 -10.26 -5.17 19.44
N SER A 18 -11.03 -5.57 18.43
CA SER A 18 -12.45 -5.25 18.37
C SER A 18 -13.24 -6.35 19.09
N PRO A 19 -14.15 -6.03 20.03
CA PRO A 19 -14.91 -7.04 20.79
C PRO A 19 -15.70 -8.03 19.92
N ARG A 20 -16.10 -7.62 18.71
CA ARG A 20 -16.91 -8.42 17.77
C ARG A 20 -16.38 -8.37 16.33
N GLY A 21 -15.12 -8.02 16.14
CA GLY A 21 -14.57 -7.75 14.81
C GLY A 21 -13.12 -8.19 14.63
N PRO A 22 -12.56 -7.99 13.43
CA PRO A 22 -11.18 -8.34 13.15
C PRO A 22 -10.21 -7.54 14.02
N VAL A 23 -9.01 -8.09 14.22
CA VAL A 23 -7.91 -7.36 14.87
C VAL A 23 -7.48 -6.23 13.95
N ILE A 24 -7.51 -5.01 14.47
CA ILE A 24 -7.04 -3.82 13.77
C ILE A 24 -5.54 -3.63 14.04
N LEU A 25 -4.77 -3.42 12.98
CA LEU A 25 -3.34 -3.16 13.04
C LEU A 25 -3.09 -1.68 12.78
N ARG A 26 -2.54 -0.98 13.76
CA ARG A 26 -2.07 0.40 13.60
C ARG A 26 -0.56 0.38 13.36
N LEU A 27 -0.18 0.71 12.13
CA LEU A 27 1.17 0.56 11.61
C LEU A 27 2.16 1.66 12.05
N GLY A 28 1.67 2.83 12.47
CA GLY A 28 2.56 3.92 12.93
C GLY A 28 3.34 4.56 11.78
N LYS A 29 4.55 5.06 12.08
CA LYS A 29 5.46 5.67 11.08
C LYS A 29 6.56 4.70 10.59
N THR A 30 6.57 3.48 11.10
CA THR A 30 7.60 2.50 10.80
C THR A 30 7.42 1.97 9.37
N ALA A 31 8.50 1.99 8.58
CA ALA A 31 8.51 1.32 7.29
C ALA A 31 8.59 -0.19 7.51
N PHE A 32 7.63 -0.93 6.96
CA PHE A 32 7.65 -2.39 6.99
C PHE A 32 8.29 -2.88 5.71
N LEU A 33 9.57 -3.26 5.79
CA LEU A 33 10.37 -3.73 4.66
C LEU A 33 10.65 -5.22 4.79
N ARG A 34 10.56 -5.94 3.67
CA ARG A 34 10.92 -7.35 3.55
C ARG A 34 11.59 -7.57 2.18
N PRO A 35 12.60 -8.45 2.10
CA PRO A 35 13.11 -8.92 0.82
C PRO A 35 11.97 -9.45 -0.05
N SER A 36 11.92 -9.00 -1.31
CA SER A 36 10.83 -9.31 -2.23
C SER A 36 10.74 -10.81 -2.50
N ASP A 37 11.87 -11.52 -2.57
CA ASP A 37 11.98 -12.98 -2.71
C ASP A 37 11.38 -13.76 -1.52
N GLN A 38 11.37 -13.20 -0.31
CA GLN A 38 10.72 -13.84 0.85
C GLN A 38 9.20 -13.67 0.84
N VAL A 39 8.70 -12.60 0.23
CA VAL A 39 7.27 -12.29 0.14
C VAL A 39 6.65 -12.93 -1.10
N PHE A 40 7.37 -12.87 -2.21
CA PHE A 40 7.00 -13.29 -3.56
C PHE A 40 8.14 -14.14 -4.17
N PRO A 41 8.34 -15.38 -3.71
CA PRO A 41 9.47 -16.22 -4.13
C PRO A 41 9.47 -16.59 -5.61
N HIS A 42 8.33 -16.41 -6.29
CA HIS A 42 8.17 -16.67 -7.71
C HIS A 42 7.80 -15.39 -8.49
N GLY A 43 8.06 -14.22 -7.91
CA GLY A 43 7.61 -12.94 -8.45
C GLY A 43 6.12 -12.71 -8.26
N LEU A 44 5.63 -11.64 -8.90
CA LEU A 44 4.19 -11.38 -9.03
C LEU A 44 3.63 -12.20 -10.20
N PRO A 45 2.39 -12.70 -10.11
CA PRO A 45 1.72 -13.33 -11.24
C PRO A 45 1.39 -12.30 -12.33
N ASP A 46 1.12 -12.77 -13.54
CA ASP A 46 0.71 -11.93 -14.68
C ASP A 46 -0.56 -11.12 -14.40
N GLU A 47 -1.48 -11.70 -13.61
CA GLU A 47 -2.71 -11.06 -13.14
C GLU A 47 -2.83 -11.16 -11.62
N PHE A 48 -3.16 -10.04 -10.97
CA PHE A 48 -3.41 -10.00 -9.53
C PHE A 48 -4.40 -8.89 -9.17
N THR A 49 -4.93 -8.99 -7.95
CA THR A 49 -5.73 -7.91 -7.35
C THR A 49 -5.06 -7.46 -6.05
N LEU A 50 -4.86 -6.15 -5.90
CA LEU A 50 -4.45 -5.55 -4.64
C LEU A 50 -5.68 -5.09 -3.86
N ILE A 51 -5.88 -5.67 -2.68
CA ILE A 51 -6.99 -5.31 -1.80
C ILE A 51 -6.45 -4.74 -0.49
N PHE A 52 -6.89 -3.54 -0.16
CA PHE A 52 -6.61 -2.88 1.11
C PHE A 52 -7.92 -2.66 1.86
N THR A 53 -7.94 -2.97 3.15
CA THR A 53 -8.97 -2.50 4.08
C THR A 53 -8.26 -1.62 5.09
N LEU A 54 -8.47 -0.31 4.98
CA LEU A 54 -7.66 0.68 5.70
C LEU A 54 -8.52 1.85 6.17
N ALA A 55 -8.00 2.57 7.17
CA ALA A 55 -8.48 3.88 7.55
C ALA A 55 -7.27 4.80 7.65
N LEU A 56 -7.20 5.82 6.80
CA LEU A 56 -6.11 6.78 6.80
C LEU A 56 -6.17 7.66 8.05
N LYS A 57 -5.00 8.15 8.48
CA LYS A 57 -4.89 9.13 9.57
C LYS A 57 -4.65 10.51 8.99
N LYS A 58 -5.02 11.55 9.74
CA LYS A 58 -4.83 12.96 9.36
C LYS A 58 -3.43 13.28 8.82
N ALA A 59 -2.39 12.61 9.33
CA ALA A 59 -1.02 12.76 8.84
C ALA A 59 -0.85 12.30 7.37
N ALA A 60 -1.48 11.19 6.98
CA ALA A 60 -1.42 10.68 5.60
C ALA A 60 -2.14 11.58 4.60
N LEU A 61 -3.04 12.45 5.04
CA LEU A 61 -3.76 13.39 4.16
C LEU A 61 -2.93 14.63 3.81
N ARG A 62 -1.75 14.80 4.41
CA ARG A 62 -0.88 15.97 4.22
C ARG A 62 0.31 15.71 3.30
N ASP A 63 0.52 14.45 2.91
CA ASP A 63 1.67 13.98 2.15
C ASP A 63 1.22 12.98 1.09
N THR A 64 2.15 12.64 0.19
CA THR A 64 2.04 11.43 -0.63
C THR A 64 2.64 10.25 0.11
N ILE A 65 1.86 9.17 0.27
CA ILE A 65 2.29 7.96 0.98
C ILE A 65 2.20 6.73 0.10
N TYR A 66 3.15 5.81 0.25
CA TYR A 66 3.05 4.48 -0.35
C TYR A 66 2.17 3.58 0.52
N LEU A 67 1.05 3.11 -0.04
CA LEU A 67 0.24 2.04 0.57
C LEU A 67 0.90 0.67 0.37
N PHE A 68 1.59 0.50 -0.76
CA PHE A 68 2.37 -0.68 -1.09
C PHE A 68 3.47 -0.32 -2.09
N GLN A 69 4.63 -0.95 -1.97
CA GLN A 69 5.75 -0.75 -2.88
C GLN A 69 6.59 -2.02 -2.97
N ILE A 70 7.09 -2.30 -4.18
CA ILE A 70 8.21 -3.20 -4.46
C ILE A 70 9.28 -2.33 -5.13
N SER A 71 10.51 -2.37 -4.61
CA SER A 71 11.64 -1.63 -5.15
C SER A 71 12.80 -2.57 -5.47
N ASP A 72 13.72 -2.11 -6.31
CA ASP A 72 15.01 -2.75 -6.47
C ASP A 72 15.92 -2.51 -5.25
N GLN A 73 17.17 -2.98 -5.33
CA GLN A 73 18.16 -2.85 -4.25
C GLN A 73 18.63 -1.40 -4.05
N GLN A 74 18.50 -0.56 -5.06
CA GLN A 74 18.84 0.86 -5.05
C GLN A 74 17.70 1.72 -4.51
N GLY A 75 16.51 1.13 -4.33
CA GLY A 75 15.31 1.79 -3.81
C GLY A 75 14.42 2.39 -4.91
N TYR A 76 14.71 2.13 -6.19
CA TYR A 76 13.84 2.56 -7.28
C TYR A 76 12.56 1.71 -7.30
N PRO A 77 11.36 2.33 -7.31
CA PRO A 77 10.10 1.60 -7.34
C PRO A 77 9.96 0.80 -8.64
N GLN A 78 9.76 -0.51 -8.52
CA GLN A 78 9.37 -1.40 -9.63
C GLN A 78 7.84 -1.53 -9.72
N LEU A 79 7.15 -1.48 -8.58
CA LEU A 79 5.70 -1.44 -8.48
C LEU A 79 5.33 -0.58 -7.26
N SER A 80 4.36 0.31 -7.38
CA SER A 80 3.86 1.08 -6.25
C SER A 80 2.38 1.39 -6.35
N VAL A 81 1.74 1.44 -5.19
CA VAL A 81 0.43 2.05 -4.99
C VAL A 81 0.62 3.19 -4.00
N ASP A 82 0.47 4.41 -4.47
CA ASP A 82 0.59 5.61 -3.65
C ASP A 82 -0.70 6.41 -3.61
N PHE A 83 -0.92 7.06 -2.47
CA PHE A 83 -2.04 7.96 -2.24
C PHE A 83 -1.49 9.35 -1.93
N SER A 84 -1.90 10.36 -2.70
CA SER A 84 -1.62 11.77 -2.43
C SER A 84 -2.84 12.42 -1.79
N GLY A 85 -2.70 12.76 -0.51
CA GLY A 85 -3.71 13.57 0.18
C GLY A 85 -3.84 14.99 -0.40
N PRO A 86 -2.74 15.70 -0.69
CA PRO A 86 -2.79 17.02 -1.31
C PRO A 86 -3.44 17.04 -2.69
N ASP A 87 -3.16 16.04 -3.53
CA ASP A 87 -3.64 16.01 -4.91
C ASP A 87 -4.98 15.25 -5.06
N GLY A 88 -5.44 14.58 -4.00
CA GLY A 88 -6.66 13.76 -4.05
C GLY A 88 -6.55 12.61 -5.05
N THR A 89 -5.36 12.02 -5.19
CA THR A 89 -5.07 11.00 -6.20
C THR A 89 -4.63 9.68 -5.57
N LEU A 90 -4.95 8.60 -6.26
CA LEU A 90 -4.38 7.28 -6.02
C LEU A 90 -3.68 6.84 -7.30
N SER A 91 -2.41 6.46 -7.22
CA SER A 91 -1.63 6.06 -8.40
C SER A 91 -1.15 4.62 -8.27
N LEU A 92 -1.34 3.84 -9.33
CA LEU A 92 -0.66 2.57 -9.55
C LEU A 92 0.45 2.80 -10.57
N ARG A 93 1.69 2.49 -10.20
CA ARG A 93 2.86 2.66 -11.09
C ARG A 93 3.66 1.37 -11.16
N ALA A 94 4.09 0.98 -12.35
CA ALA A 94 4.89 -0.22 -12.58
C ALA A 94 5.99 0.03 -13.62
N SER A 95 7.17 -0.56 -13.42
CA SER A 95 8.20 -0.61 -14.44
C SER A 95 7.80 -1.56 -15.56
N GLY A 96 8.09 -1.18 -16.80
CA GLY A 96 7.90 -2.04 -17.96
C GLY A 96 8.93 -3.17 -18.05
N VAL A 97 8.78 -4.02 -19.06
CA VAL A 97 9.74 -5.11 -19.37
C VAL A 97 11.12 -4.56 -19.73
N ASP A 98 11.18 -3.37 -20.34
CA ASP A 98 12.41 -2.64 -20.59
C ASP A 98 12.74 -1.76 -19.37
N PRO A 99 13.83 -2.05 -18.63
CA PRO A 99 14.24 -1.25 -17.47
C PRO A 99 14.68 0.17 -17.84
N ALA A 100 14.99 0.45 -19.10
CA ALA A 100 15.37 1.77 -19.59
C ALA A 100 14.16 2.63 -20.00
N ALA A 101 12.97 2.03 -20.15
CA ALA A 101 11.75 2.74 -20.47
C ALA A 101 11.12 3.40 -19.24
N ASP A 102 10.36 4.47 -19.48
CA ASP A 102 9.61 5.14 -18.42
C ASP A 102 8.57 4.19 -17.79
N PRO A 103 8.36 4.26 -16.46
CA PRO A 103 7.32 3.49 -15.80
C PRO A 103 5.93 3.81 -16.34
N VAL A 104 5.08 2.79 -16.45
CA VAL A 104 3.67 2.97 -16.74
C VAL A 104 2.90 3.37 -15.49
N SER A 105 1.89 4.23 -15.64
CA SER A 105 1.07 4.71 -14.53
C SER A 105 -0.41 4.74 -14.86
N CYS A 106 -1.22 4.43 -13.85
CA CYS A 106 -2.65 4.65 -13.86
C CYS A 106 -3.00 5.51 -12.64
N VAL A 107 -3.63 6.66 -12.88
CA VAL A 107 -4.00 7.64 -11.85
C VAL A 107 -5.52 7.65 -11.71
N PHE A 108 -5.99 7.40 -10.50
CA PHE A 108 -7.39 7.44 -10.11
C PHE A 108 -7.68 8.73 -9.36
N THR A 109 -8.83 9.34 -9.64
CA THR A 109 -9.33 10.57 -9.00
C THR A 109 -10.85 10.48 -8.79
N GLY A 110 -11.44 11.49 -8.14
CA GLY A 110 -12.89 11.62 -7.95
C GLY A 110 -13.40 11.01 -6.65
N GLU A 111 -14.73 10.87 -6.55
CA GLU A 111 -15.44 10.57 -5.29
C GLU A 111 -14.91 9.32 -4.57
N GLY A 112 -14.53 8.28 -5.32
CA GLY A 112 -13.98 7.05 -4.73
C GLY A 112 -12.64 7.26 -4.01
N VAL A 113 -11.79 8.15 -4.53
CA VAL A 113 -10.51 8.51 -3.89
C VAL A 113 -10.74 9.50 -2.75
N GLU A 114 -11.61 10.49 -2.96
CA GLU A 114 -12.00 11.46 -1.94
C GLU A 114 -12.61 10.78 -0.70
N ALA A 115 -13.38 9.70 -0.88
CA ALA A 115 -13.94 8.92 0.22
C ALA A 115 -12.85 8.43 1.19
N LEU A 116 -11.64 8.09 0.71
CA LEU A 116 -10.52 7.63 1.54
C LEU A 116 -10.05 8.70 2.56
N MET A 117 -10.42 9.97 2.34
CA MET A 117 -10.00 11.13 3.15
C MET A 117 -10.89 11.38 4.37
N ASP A 118 -12.00 10.66 4.54
CA ASP A 118 -12.97 10.88 5.62
C ASP A 118 -12.53 10.31 7.00
N LEU A 119 -11.34 9.71 7.07
CA LEU A 119 -10.75 9.06 8.25
C LEU A 119 -11.51 7.81 8.75
N ARG A 120 -12.43 7.29 7.94
CA ARG A 120 -13.20 6.07 8.20
C ARG A 120 -12.57 4.87 7.50
N TRP A 121 -13.15 3.71 7.75
CA TRP A 121 -12.71 2.46 7.14
C TRP A 121 -13.26 2.35 5.72
N HIS A 122 -12.35 2.05 4.79
CA HIS A 122 -12.67 1.82 3.39
C HIS A 122 -12.03 0.52 2.91
N LYS A 123 -12.64 -0.07 1.89
CA LYS A 123 -12.04 -1.16 1.12
C LYS A 123 -11.68 -0.63 -0.26
N LEU A 124 -10.40 -0.69 -0.60
CA LEU A 124 -9.85 -0.40 -1.92
C LEU A 124 -9.51 -1.73 -2.60
N ALA A 125 -9.89 -1.89 -3.86
CA ALA A 125 -9.50 -3.01 -4.69
C ALA A 125 -9.02 -2.49 -6.06
N LEU A 126 -7.83 -2.91 -6.48
CA LEU A 126 -7.24 -2.62 -7.79
C LEU A 126 -7.05 -3.96 -8.49
N SER A 127 -7.61 -4.13 -9.69
CA SER A 127 -7.57 -5.35 -10.50
C SER A 127 -7.20 -5.05 -11.94
#